data_AF-A0A849J3L3-F1
#
_entry.id   AF-A0A849J3L3-F1
#
_cell.length_a   1.000
_cell.length_b   1.000
_cell.length_c   1.000
_cell.angle_alpha   90.00
_cell.angle_beta   90.00
_cell.angle_gamma   90.00
#
_symmetry.space_group_name_H-M   'P 1'
#
loop_
_entity.id
_entity.type
_entity.pdbx_description
1 polymer ?
#
loop_
_entity_poly.entity_id
_entity_poly.type
_entity_poly.pdbx_seq_one_letter_code
_entity_poly.pdbx_strand_id
1 'polypeptide(L)'
;MPRLGYQIVGTESGPPLILSNSLGTTMKMWSPQLAQLMQYFQVIQYDTRGHGLSSVIPGPDSIRDLAEDVINLADDLRISRFSFVGLSLGGMTGMYLASNFPERIEKLVLCCASPRMPSAAIWEERAQFVRANGAVALIPQLLKRWFTPDFVTETPQLADLLSEMLETVDGEAYASCCGAIAEMDLWDSLPKISAATLVIAGSSDLSVTPLTALEMQQAIPEASLAVIANSSHLVNIERPAEFSELLLNHLLGTSHQRGSKIRRMVLGNSFVENSLANANDFSRPLQEMITNFAWGSVWSRPGLDLRSRSIATVAVLAALGRLDELELHVRGALNNGLSEAEISEVLLQVAVYAGIPAANTAFKIAKSVIEQQQK
;
A
#
# COMPACT_ATOMS: atom_id res chain seq x y z
N MET A 1 19.56 -10.34 -18.81
CA MET A 1 18.90 -9.46 -17.82
C MET A 1 19.45 -9.80 -16.45
N PRO A 2 19.63 -8.83 -15.56
CA PRO A 2 20.04 -9.11 -14.19
C PRO A 2 18.96 -9.91 -13.49
N ARG A 3 19.38 -10.90 -12.68
CA ARG A 3 18.45 -11.69 -11.88
C ARG A 3 18.23 -10.96 -10.56
N LEU A 4 17.11 -10.23 -10.47
CA LEU A 4 16.63 -9.70 -9.19
C LEU A 4 16.07 -10.84 -8.34
N GLY A 5 16.46 -10.86 -7.06
CA GLY A 5 15.78 -11.63 -6.04
C GLY A 5 14.49 -10.92 -5.67
N TYR A 6 13.36 -11.61 -5.80
CA TYR A 6 12.04 -11.05 -5.50
C TYR A 6 11.15 -12.06 -4.78
N GLN A 7 10.12 -11.53 -4.11
CA GLN A 7 9.05 -12.30 -3.49
C GLN A 7 7.70 -11.69 -3.88
N ILE A 8 6.71 -12.55 -4.11
CA ILE A 8 5.32 -12.16 -4.33
C ILE A 8 4.51 -12.69 -3.17
N VAL A 9 3.80 -11.81 -2.48
CA VAL A 9 2.99 -12.12 -1.31
C VAL A 9 1.64 -11.39 -1.37
N GLY A 10 0.64 -11.92 -0.69
CA GLY A 10 -0.67 -11.28 -0.55
C GLY A 10 -1.73 -11.87 -1.44
N THR A 11 -2.69 -11.05 -1.85
CA THR A 11 -3.87 -11.50 -2.59
C THR A 11 -3.53 -11.66 -4.07
N GLU A 12 -3.59 -12.89 -4.59
CA GLU A 12 -3.21 -13.18 -6.00
C GLU A 12 -4.02 -12.37 -7.03
N SER A 13 -5.30 -12.11 -6.75
CA SER A 13 -6.18 -11.28 -7.59
C SER A 13 -6.16 -9.79 -7.23
N GLY A 14 -5.33 -9.39 -6.26
CA GLY A 14 -5.19 -8.00 -5.85
C GLY A 14 -4.43 -7.16 -6.88
N PRO A 15 -4.67 -5.84 -6.96
CA PRO A 15 -3.87 -4.96 -7.81
C PRO A 15 -2.37 -5.11 -7.49
N PRO A 16 -1.49 -5.13 -8.50
CA PRO A 16 -0.05 -5.21 -8.30
C PRO A 16 0.52 -3.99 -7.59
N LEU A 17 1.35 -4.23 -6.57
CA LEU A 17 2.06 -3.20 -5.80
C LEU A 17 3.54 -3.59 -5.69
N ILE A 18 4.43 -2.78 -6.28
CA ILE A 18 5.87 -2.99 -6.21
C ILE A 18 6.46 -2.11 -5.10
N LEU A 19 7.27 -2.70 -4.21
CA LEU A 19 7.99 -2.01 -3.14
C LEU A 19 9.49 -1.95 -3.48
N SER A 20 10.07 -0.74 -3.44
CA SER A 20 11.48 -0.49 -3.78
C SER A 20 12.27 0.08 -2.60
N ASN A 21 13.40 -0.56 -2.32
CA ASN A 21 14.12 -0.40 -1.06
C ASN A 21 14.99 0.86 -1.00
N SER A 22 15.43 1.19 0.22
CA SER A 22 16.51 2.15 0.46
C SER A 22 17.89 1.52 0.14
N LEU A 23 18.89 2.36 -0.13
CA LEU A 23 20.26 1.91 -0.33
C LEU A 23 20.78 1.20 0.94
N GLY A 24 21.41 0.04 0.78
CA GLY A 24 21.95 -0.73 1.91
C GLY A 24 20.90 -1.50 2.70
N THR A 25 19.70 -1.67 2.13
CA THR A 25 18.64 -2.48 2.74
C THR A 25 18.18 -3.58 1.78
N THR A 26 17.47 -4.56 2.31
CA THR A 26 16.80 -5.61 1.54
C THR A 26 15.28 -5.46 1.65
N MET A 27 14.52 -6.28 0.91
CA MET A 27 13.07 -6.32 1.00
C MET A 27 12.53 -6.52 2.42
N LYS A 28 13.35 -7.06 3.34
CA LYS A 28 13.02 -7.17 4.77
C LYS A 28 12.62 -5.84 5.41
N MET A 29 13.10 -4.70 4.90
CA MET A 29 12.75 -3.38 5.46
C MET A 29 11.24 -3.10 5.45
N TRP A 30 10.48 -3.76 4.57
CA TRP A 30 9.03 -3.60 4.43
C TRP A 30 8.19 -4.53 5.31
N SER A 31 8.83 -5.39 6.10
CA SER A 31 8.14 -6.36 6.97
C SER A 31 7.02 -5.75 7.82
N PRO A 32 7.18 -4.54 8.42
CA PRO A 32 6.11 -3.93 9.22
C PRO A 32 4.84 -3.60 8.43
N GLN A 33 4.93 -3.39 7.12
CA GLN A 33 3.80 -3.02 6.25
C GLN A 33 3.08 -4.25 5.66
N LEU A 34 3.75 -5.40 5.55
CA LEU A 34 3.28 -6.55 4.77
C LEU A 34 1.91 -7.06 5.23
N ALA A 35 1.72 -7.23 6.53
CA ALA A 35 0.48 -7.78 7.09
C ALA A 35 -0.77 -6.98 6.67
N GLN A 36 -0.63 -5.67 6.44
CA GLN A 36 -1.72 -4.80 6.00
C GLN A 36 -1.83 -4.75 4.47
N LEU A 37 -0.71 -4.63 3.75
CA LEU A 37 -0.70 -4.54 2.29
C LEU A 37 -1.18 -5.84 1.63
N MET A 38 -0.75 -7.00 2.12
CA MET A 38 -1.10 -8.32 1.60
C MET A 38 -2.61 -8.60 1.61
N GLN A 39 -3.36 -7.88 2.44
CA GLN A 39 -4.81 -8.00 2.50
C GLN A 39 -5.50 -7.44 1.27
N TYR A 40 -4.86 -6.53 0.53
CA TYR A 40 -5.48 -5.79 -0.57
C TYR A 40 -4.74 -5.95 -1.90
N PHE A 41 -3.42 -6.14 -1.86
CA PHE A 41 -2.55 -6.12 -3.03
C PHE A 41 -1.91 -7.48 -3.29
N GLN A 42 -1.56 -7.72 -4.55
CA GLN A 42 -0.46 -8.62 -4.90
C GLN A 42 0.82 -7.80 -4.70
N VAL A 43 1.52 -8.02 -3.60
CA VAL A 43 2.72 -7.26 -3.23
C VAL A 43 3.95 -7.94 -3.82
N ILE A 44 4.71 -7.20 -4.62
CA ILE A 44 5.98 -7.63 -5.19
C ILE A 44 7.08 -6.86 -4.47
N GLN A 45 7.89 -7.58 -3.71
CA GLN A 45 9.10 -7.05 -3.11
C GLN A 45 10.29 -7.56 -3.90
N TYR A 46 11.32 -6.74 -4.05
CA TYR A 46 12.56 -7.16 -4.65
C TYR A 46 13.76 -6.58 -3.92
N ASP A 47 14.90 -7.22 -4.03
CA ASP A 47 16.17 -6.63 -3.64
C ASP A 47 16.75 -5.87 -4.83
N THR A 48 17.18 -4.63 -4.62
CA THR A 48 17.90 -3.85 -5.64
C THR A 48 19.14 -4.63 -6.10
N ARG A 49 19.58 -4.45 -7.36
CA ARG A 49 20.82 -5.05 -7.88
C ARG A 49 21.96 -5.00 -6.84
N GLY A 50 22.64 -6.13 -6.67
CA GLY A 50 23.71 -6.35 -5.68
C GLY A 50 23.33 -6.20 -4.19
N HIS A 51 22.05 -6.17 -3.87
CA HIS A 51 21.55 -6.29 -2.50
C HIS A 51 20.88 -7.64 -2.29
N GLY A 52 20.95 -8.19 -1.07
CA GLY A 52 20.17 -9.35 -0.66
C GLY A 52 20.33 -10.55 -1.60
N LEU A 53 19.22 -10.98 -2.19
CA LEU A 53 19.16 -12.13 -3.10
C LEU A 53 19.42 -11.77 -4.57
N SER A 54 19.66 -10.50 -4.88
CA SER A 54 19.89 -10.02 -6.24
C SER A 54 21.33 -10.18 -6.68
N SER A 55 21.51 -10.46 -7.97
CA SER A 55 22.84 -10.56 -8.56
C SER A 55 23.55 -9.21 -8.56
N VAL A 56 24.88 -9.24 -8.44
CA VAL A 56 25.74 -8.08 -8.68
C VAL A 56 25.87 -7.86 -10.18
N ILE A 57 25.72 -6.61 -10.62
CA ILE A 57 25.89 -6.21 -12.03
C ILE A 57 27.20 -5.42 -12.12
N PRO A 58 28.15 -5.82 -12.98
CA PRO A 58 29.37 -5.06 -13.18
C PRO A 58 29.12 -3.71 -13.86
N GLY A 59 29.81 -2.67 -13.39
CA GLY A 59 29.82 -1.33 -14.00
C GLY A 59 29.09 -0.27 -13.16
N PRO A 60 29.20 1.01 -13.55
CA PRO A 60 28.48 2.08 -12.89
C PRO A 60 26.98 1.93 -13.16
N ASP A 61 26.19 2.04 -12.10
CA ASP A 61 24.75 2.11 -12.15
C ASP A 61 24.31 3.56 -12.40
N SER A 62 23.22 3.73 -13.12
CA SER A 62 22.46 4.98 -13.17
C SER A 62 21.05 4.78 -12.60
N ILE A 63 20.37 5.88 -12.27
CA ILE A 63 18.98 5.82 -11.82
C ILE A 63 18.04 5.21 -12.88
N ARG A 64 18.41 5.36 -14.16
CA ARG A 64 17.73 4.73 -15.28
C ARG A 64 17.83 3.21 -15.20
N ASP A 65 19.02 2.67 -14.93
CA ASP A 65 19.20 1.22 -14.89
C ASP A 65 18.39 0.58 -13.75
N LEU A 66 18.31 1.27 -12.60
CA LEU A 66 17.48 0.85 -11.47
C LEU A 66 15.98 0.86 -11.82
N ALA A 67 15.54 1.82 -12.63
CA ALA A 67 14.16 1.87 -13.12
C ALA A 67 13.87 0.79 -14.16
N GLU A 68 14.80 0.56 -15.10
CA GLU A 68 14.67 -0.48 -16.12
C GLU A 68 14.63 -1.88 -15.49
N ASP A 69 15.33 -2.12 -14.36
CA ASP A 69 15.20 -3.36 -13.59
C ASP A 69 13.76 -3.62 -13.11
N VAL A 70 13.06 -2.58 -12.64
CA VAL A 70 11.67 -2.69 -12.21
C VAL A 70 10.76 -2.98 -13.39
N ILE A 71 10.99 -2.33 -14.54
CA ILE A 71 10.22 -2.60 -15.77
C ILE A 71 10.43 -4.04 -16.23
N ASN A 72 11.69 -4.51 -16.28
CA ASN A 72 12.01 -5.88 -16.66
C ASN A 72 11.37 -6.90 -15.71
N LEU A 73 11.41 -6.66 -14.39
CA LEU A 73 10.74 -7.50 -13.40
C LEU A 73 9.22 -7.53 -13.63
N ALA A 74 8.60 -6.37 -13.86
CA ALA A 74 7.17 -6.29 -14.13
C ALA A 74 6.79 -7.03 -15.42
N ASP A 75 7.61 -6.91 -16.47
CA ASP A 75 7.40 -7.59 -17.75
C ASP A 75 7.53 -9.12 -17.62
N ASP A 76 8.55 -9.60 -16.90
CA ASP A 76 8.75 -11.03 -16.59
C ASP A 76 7.55 -11.62 -15.82
N LEU A 77 6.96 -10.82 -14.93
CA LEU A 77 5.75 -11.16 -14.18
C LEU A 77 4.45 -10.90 -14.94
N ARG A 78 4.53 -10.39 -16.18
CA ARG A 78 3.39 -10.03 -17.05
C ARG A 78 2.45 -8.99 -16.42
N ILE A 79 3.01 -8.07 -15.64
CA ILE A 79 2.31 -6.97 -14.99
C ILE A 79 2.44 -5.72 -15.87
N SER A 80 1.36 -5.34 -16.55
CA SER A 80 1.37 -4.18 -17.44
C SER A 80 1.26 -2.85 -16.70
N ARG A 81 0.56 -2.79 -15.56
CA ARG A 81 0.40 -1.57 -14.76
C ARG A 81 0.38 -1.90 -13.27
N PHE A 82 1.06 -1.10 -12.45
CA PHE A 82 1.22 -1.35 -11.02
C PHE A 82 1.26 -0.05 -10.21
N SER A 83 0.92 -0.14 -8.93
CA SER A 83 1.27 0.91 -7.97
C SER A 83 2.72 0.73 -7.51
N PHE A 84 3.42 1.82 -7.24
CA PHE A 84 4.84 1.79 -6.85
C PHE A 84 5.07 2.60 -5.58
N VAL A 85 5.76 1.99 -4.62
CA VAL A 85 6.16 2.64 -3.35
C VAL A 85 7.67 2.51 -3.23
N GLY A 86 8.36 3.65 -3.24
CA GLY A 86 9.82 3.69 -3.15
C GLY A 86 10.28 4.53 -1.96
N LEU A 87 11.26 4.01 -1.21
CA LEU A 87 11.89 4.76 -0.12
C LEU A 87 13.36 5.09 -0.45
N SER A 88 13.75 6.35 -0.28
CA SER A 88 15.11 6.85 -0.54
C SER A 88 15.54 6.54 -1.98
N LEU A 89 16.57 5.72 -2.20
CA LEU A 89 16.96 5.23 -3.53
C LEU A 89 15.76 4.67 -4.30
N GLY A 90 14.88 3.91 -3.64
CA GLY A 90 13.67 3.42 -4.30
C GLY A 90 12.71 4.52 -4.70
N GLY A 91 12.60 5.60 -3.92
CA GLY A 91 11.80 6.77 -4.30
C GLY A 91 12.41 7.50 -5.49
N MET A 92 13.73 7.63 -5.54
CA MET A 92 14.46 8.18 -6.68
C MET A 92 14.20 7.36 -7.95
N THR A 93 14.23 6.03 -7.84
CA THR A 93 13.85 5.11 -8.93
C THR A 93 12.40 5.33 -9.35
N GLY A 94 11.50 5.51 -8.39
CA GLY A 94 10.08 5.81 -8.62
C GLY A 94 9.85 7.11 -9.41
N MET A 95 10.64 8.16 -9.14
CA MET A 95 10.57 9.42 -9.90
C MET A 95 10.96 9.22 -11.36
N TYR A 96 12.05 8.46 -11.61
CA TYR A 96 12.47 8.14 -12.98
C TYR A 96 11.42 7.29 -13.69
N LEU A 97 10.93 6.23 -13.03
CA LEU A 97 9.89 5.35 -13.54
C LEU A 97 8.64 6.12 -13.96
N ALA A 98 8.09 6.93 -13.06
CA ALA A 98 6.82 7.61 -13.29
C ALA A 98 6.90 8.74 -14.31
N SER A 99 8.10 9.30 -14.55
CA SER A 99 8.32 10.34 -15.56
C SER A 99 8.64 9.80 -16.96
N ASN A 100 9.21 8.58 -17.06
CA ASN A 100 9.63 7.98 -18.33
C ASN A 100 8.73 6.83 -18.80
N PHE A 101 8.02 6.17 -17.88
CA PHE A 101 7.06 5.09 -18.14
C PHE A 101 5.71 5.39 -17.46
N PRO A 102 5.09 6.57 -17.69
CA PRO A 102 3.89 7.01 -16.96
C PRO A 102 2.70 6.04 -17.12
N GLU A 103 2.61 5.33 -18.25
CA GLU A 103 1.57 4.35 -18.53
C GLU A 103 1.65 3.10 -17.63
N ARG A 104 2.83 2.82 -17.08
CA ARG A 104 3.07 1.66 -16.20
C ARG A 104 2.65 1.92 -14.76
N ILE A 105 2.53 3.19 -14.36
CA ILE A 105 2.29 3.58 -12.97
C ILE A 105 0.81 3.92 -12.74
N GLU A 106 0.17 3.21 -11.82
CA GLU A 106 -1.19 3.47 -11.37
C GLU A 106 -1.21 4.57 -10.29
N LYS A 107 -0.43 4.37 -9.23
CA LYS A 107 -0.24 5.30 -8.11
C LYS A 107 1.20 5.26 -7.66
N LEU A 108 1.70 6.40 -7.19
CA LEU A 108 3.09 6.57 -6.79
C LEU A 108 3.19 7.03 -5.33
N VAL A 109 4.14 6.45 -4.58
CA VAL A 109 4.55 6.97 -3.28
C VAL A 109 6.07 7.14 -3.26
N LEU A 110 6.50 8.35 -2.90
CA LEU A 110 7.91 8.75 -2.83
C LEU A 110 8.24 9.07 -1.36
N CYS A 111 8.96 8.18 -0.70
CA CYS A 111 9.24 8.29 0.73
C CYS A 111 10.71 8.68 0.96
N CYS A 112 10.96 9.75 1.72
CA CYS A 112 12.29 10.16 2.16
C CYS A 112 13.32 10.15 1.01
N ALA A 113 12.92 10.65 -0.15
CA ALA A 113 13.68 10.65 -1.40
C ALA A 113 13.82 12.07 -1.94
N SER A 114 14.87 12.32 -2.72
CA SER A 114 15.13 13.63 -3.35
C SER A 114 15.40 13.44 -4.84
N PRO A 115 14.93 14.34 -5.73
CA PRO A 115 15.25 14.31 -7.15
C PRO A 115 16.72 14.64 -7.44
N ARG A 116 17.44 15.27 -6.50
CA ARG A 116 18.88 15.53 -6.58
C ARG A 116 19.49 15.62 -5.20
N MET A 117 20.67 15.04 -4.99
CA MET A 117 21.42 15.20 -3.75
C MET A 117 22.33 16.43 -3.79
N PRO A 118 22.50 17.17 -2.68
CA PRO A 118 23.20 18.45 -2.68
C PRO A 118 24.72 18.34 -2.91
N SER A 119 25.31 17.16 -2.70
CA SER A 119 26.76 16.94 -2.84
C SER A 119 27.05 15.54 -3.37
N ALA A 120 27.58 15.46 -4.59
CA ALA A 120 28.11 14.23 -5.18
C ALA A 120 29.30 13.68 -4.36
N ALA A 121 30.16 14.58 -3.85
CA ALA A 121 31.35 14.21 -3.07
C ALA A 121 31.00 13.37 -1.83
N ILE A 122 29.89 13.67 -1.13
CA ILE A 122 29.47 12.87 0.03
C ILE A 122 29.16 11.42 -0.36
N TRP A 123 28.60 11.21 -1.55
CA TRP A 123 28.27 9.87 -2.06
C TRP A 123 29.51 9.15 -2.59
N GLU A 124 30.43 9.87 -3.23
CA GLU A 124 31.74 9.33 -3.64
C GLU A 124 32.58 8.89 -2.44
N GLU A 125 32.66 9.71 -1.39
CA GLU A 125 33.35 9.36 -0.14
C GLU A 125 32.72 8.12 0.52
N ARG A 126 31.39 8.06 0.55
CA ARG A 126 30.66 6.90 1.05
C ARG A 126 30.95 5.64 0.22
N ALA A 127 30.96 5.76 -1.11
CA ALA A 127 31.28 4.67 -2.02
C ALA A 127 32.70 4.13 -1.78
N GLN A 128 33.69 5.03 -1.64
CA GLN A 128 35.07 4.66 -1.31
C GLN A 128 35.17 3.98 0.06
N PHE A 129 34.47 4.50 1.07
CA PHE A 129 34.44 3.90 2.39
C PHE A 129 33.90 2.47 2.35
N VAL A 130 32.78 2.23 1.64
CA VAL A 130 32.18 0.90 1.55
C VAL A 130 33.05 -0.08 0.75
N ARG A 131 33.69 0.37 -0.34
CA ARG A 131 34.67 -0.48 -1.06
C ARG A 131 35.81 -0.94 -0.15
N ALA A 132 36.29 -0.06 0.74
CA ALA A 132 37.41 -0.36 1.61
C ALA A 132 37.02 -1.16 2.87
N ASN A 133 35.83 -0.95 3.42
CA ASN A 133 35.47 -1.43 4.76
C ASN A 133 34.22 -2.34 4.79
N GLY A 134 33.52 -2.49 3.66
CA GLY A 134 32.23 -3.18 3.58
C GLY A 134 31.06 -2.32 4.10
N ALA A 135 29.83 -2.69 3.70
CA ALA A 135 28.62 -1.92 4.01
C ALA A 135 28.24 -1.96 5.50
N VAL A 136 28.53 -3.07 6.20
CA VAL A 136 28.27 -3.25 7.65
C VAL A 136 28.98 -2.18 8.49
N ALA A 137 30.16 -1.71 8.06
CA ALA A 137 30.90 -0.66 8.77
C ALA A 137 30.15 0.70 8.82
N LEU A 138 29.08 0.88 8.03
CA LEU A 138 28.26 2.08 8.05
C LEU A 138 27.24 2.12 9.20
N ILE A 139 26.96 1.00 9.89
CA ILE A 139 25.88 0.90 10.89
C ILE A 139 25.87 2.07 11.90
N PRO A 140 27.00 2.47 12.53
CA PRO A 140 26.99 3.58 13.48
C PRO A 140 26.55 4.93 12.87
N GLN A 141 26.84 5.15 11.59
CA GLN A 141 26.43 6.34 10.85
C GLN A 141 24.97 6.24 10.41
N LEU A 142 24.54 5.07 9.95
CA LEU A 142 23.18 4.82 9.48
C LEU A 142 22.18 4.90 10.64
N LEU A 143 22.47 4.34 11.81
CA LEU A 143 21.58 4.46 12.98
C LEU A 143 21.26 5.93 13.32
N LYS A 144 22.27 6.81 13.25
CA LYS A 144 22.09 8.26 13.50
C LYS A 144 21.33 8.99 12.40
N ARG A 145 21.43 8.52 11.15
CA ARG A 145 20.79 9.16 9.99
C ARG A 145 19.41 8.60 9.67
N TRP A 146 19.16 7.35 10.01
CA TRP A 146 17.95 6.63 9.64
C TRP A 146 16.84 6.70 10.67
N PHE A 147 17.18 7.00 11.91
CA PHE A 147 16.27 6.94 13.05
C PHE A 147 16.52 8.12 14.00
N THR A 148 15.50 8.50 14.76
CA THR A 148 15.67 9.46 15.85
C THR A 148 16.46 8.85 17.01
N PRO A 149 17.18 9.65 17.81
CA PRO A 149 17.93 9.16 18.97
C PRO A 149 17.07 8.36 19.97
N ASP A 150 15.83 8.80 20.19
CA ASP A 150 14.89 8.16 21.10
C ASP A 150 14.54 6.76 20.58
N PHE A 151 14.21 6.62 19.29
CA PHE A 151 13.89 5.31 18.70
C PHE A 151 15.06 4.33 18.74
N VAL A 152 16.29 4.80 18.48
CA VAL A 152 17.51 3.98 18.59
C VAL A 152 17.69 3.48 20.03
N THR A 153 17.39 4.32 21.03
CA THR A 153 17.51 3.97 22.44
C THR A 153 16.43 2.97 22.87
N GLU A 154 15.20 3.13 22.36
CA GLU A 154 14.04 2.30 22.68
C GLU A 154 14.03 0.96 21.91
N THR A 155 14.82 0.84 20.84
CA THR A 155 14.86 -0.35 19.98
C THR A 155 16.26 -0.96 19.90
N PRO A 156 16.71 -1.71 20.92
CA PRO A 156 18.07 -2.26 20.97
C PRO A 156 18.44 -3.19 19.80
N GLN A 157 17.46 -3.87 19.20
CA GLN A 157 17.66 -4.83 18.10
C GLN A 157 17.87 -4.16 16.73
N LEU A 158 17.83 -2.82 16.67
CA LEU A 158 17.90 -2.11 15.41
C LEU A 158 19.25 -2.29 14.71
N ALA A 159 20.35 -2.31 15.46
CA ALA A 159 21.68 -2.57 14.92
C ALA A 159 21.78 -3.97 14.28
N ASP A 160 21.20 -4.98 14.93
CA ASP A 160 21.18 -6.36 14.43
C ASP A 160 20.35 -6.46 13.15
N LEU A 161 19.18 -5.81 13.11
CA LEU A 161 18.35 -5.73 11.90
C LEU A 161 19.10 -5.10 10.73
N LEU A 162 19.86 -4.02 10.97
CA LEU A 162 20.68 -3.40 9.93
C LEU A 162 21.83 -4.31 9.50
N SER A 163 22.48 -5.01 10.44
CA SER A 163 23.55 -5.97 10.14
C SER A 163 23.06 -7.09 9.23
N GLU A 164 21.92 -7.70 9.56
CA GLU A 164 21.33 -8.77 8.74
C GLU A 164 21.08 -8.35 7.29
N MET A 165 20.70 -7.09 7.06
CA MET A 165 20.51 -6.58 5.70
C MET A 165 21.85 -6.27 5.04
N LEU A 166 22.71 -5.49 5.70
CA LEU A 166 23.97 -4.98 5.13
C LEU A 166 25.02 -6.07 4.87
N GLU A 167 25.01 -7.16 5.63
CA GLU A 167 25.89 -8.33 5.39
C GLU A 167 25.64 -8.98 4.03
N THR A 168 24.43 -8.82 3.49
CA THR A 168 24.04 -9.37 2.19
C THR A 168 24.16 -8.36 1.04
N VAL A 169 24.76 -7.19 1.30
CA VAL A 169 24.96 -6.16 0.29
C VAL A 169 26.40 -6.18 -0.20
N ASP A 170 26.57 -6.35 -1.50
CA ASP A 170 27.89 -6.30 -2.13
C ASP A 170 28.46 -4.87 -2.07
N GLY A 171 29.73 -4.76 -1.70
CA GLY A 171 30.38 -3.46 -1.50
C GLY A 171 30.54 -2.66 -2.78
N GLU A 172 30.82 -3.32 -3.92
CA GLU A 172 30.95 -2.62 -5.21
C GLU A 172 29.58 -2.23 -5.73
N ALA A 173 28.56 -3.08 -5.60
CA ALA A 173 27.20 -2.73 -5.97
C ALA A 173 26.64 -1.55 -5.15
N TYR A 174 26.88 -1.54 -3.84
CA TYR A 174 26.52 -0.39 -2.99
C TYR A 174 27.20 0.89 -3.48
N ALA A 175 28.49 0.81 -3.79
CA ALA A 175 29.28 1.93 -4.29
C ALA A 175 28.80 2.40 -5.67
N SER A 176 28.36 1.48 -6.53
CA SER A 176 27.79 1.77 -7.83
C SER A 176 26.46 2.53 -7.70
N CYS A 177 25.56 2.07 -6.82
CA CYS A 177 24.34 2.80 -6.49
C CYS A 177 24.61 4.17 -5.85
N CYS A 178 25.70 4.35 -5.09
CA CYS A 178 26.12 5.69 -4.64
C CYS A 178 26.45 6.61 -5.82
N GLY A 179 27.12 6.08 -6.86
CA GLY A 179 27.36 6.80 -8.11
C GLY A 179 26.07 7.24 -8.80
N ALA A 180 25.11 6.31 -8.92
CA ALA A 180 23.79 6.62 -9.47
C ALA A 180 23.10 7.78 -8.74
N ILE A 181 23.18 7.80 -7.40
CA ILE A 181 22.62 8.87 -6.56
C ILE A 181 23.39 10.19 -6.72
N ALA A 182 24.71 10.12 -6.87
CA ALA A 182 25.57 11.29 -7.00
C ALA A 182 25.32 12.06 -8.31
N GLU A 183 25.05 11.34 -9.41
CA GLU A 183 24.89 11.91 -10.75
C GLU A 183 23.45 12.32 -11.08
N MET A 184 22.48 11.81 -10.33
CA MET A 184 21.05 12.02 -10.58
C MET A 184 20.62 13.50 -10.40
N ASP A 185 19.91 14.03 -11.40
CA ASP A 185 19.08 15.22 -11.29
C ASP A 185 17.75 15.01 -12.02
N LEU A 186 16.64 14.95 -11.27
CA LEU A 186 15.30 14.65 -11.78
C LEU A 186 14.32 15.83 -11.65
N TRP A 187 14.77 17.02 -11.25
CA TRP A 187 13.87 18.18 -11.03
C TRP A 187 13.02 18.49 -12.27
N ASP A 188 13.65 18.56 -13.44
CA ASP A 188 12.98 18.85 -14.72
C ASP A 188 12.05 17.72 -15.20
N SER A 189 12.13 16.54 -14.58
CA SER A 189 11.31 15.38 -14.90
C SER A 189 10.06 15.27 -14.00
N LEU A 190 10.07 15.89 -12.81
CA LEU A 190 8.93 15.83 -11.88
C LEU A 190 7.61 16.32 -12.49
N PRO A 191 7.56 17.43 -13.28
CA PRO A 191 6.30 17.88 -13.89
C PRO A 191 5.69 16.90 -14.90
N LYS A 192 6.44 15.89 -15.36
CA LYS A 192 5.97 14.88 -16.31
C LYS A 192 5.24 13.73 -15.63
N ILE A 193 5.32 13.61 -14.32
CA ILE A 193 4.67 12.54 -13.55
C ILE A 193 3.15 12.77 -13.59
N SER A 194 2.41 11.85 -14.20
CA SER A 194 0.94 11.90 -14.29
C SER A 194 0.22 11.03 -13.26
N ALA A 195 0.93 10.14 -12.57
CA ALA A 195 0.34 9.30 -11.55
C ALA A 195 0.04 10.11 -10.29
N ALA A 196 -1.11 9.86 -9.67
CA ALA A 196 -1.43 10.43 -8.36
C ALA A 196 -0.32 10.07 -7.36
N THR A 197 0.33 11.10 -6.79
CA THR A 197 1.57 10.95 -6.02
C THR A 197 1.38 11.36 -4.57
N LEU A 198 1.87 10.54 -3.64
CA LEU A 198 2.07 10.91 -2.25
C LEU A 198 3.56 11.02 -1.96
N VAL A 199 4.01 12.19 -1.49
CA VAL A 199 5.36 12.40 -0.97
C VAL A 199 5.31 12.25 0.55
N ILE A 200 6.19 11.43 1.11
CA ILE A 200 6.30 11.22 2.56
C ILE A 200 7.69 11.62 3.02
N ALA A 201 7.78 12.40 4.11
CA ALA A 201 9.05 12.73 4.77
C ALA A 201 8.98 12.53 6.28
N GLY A 202 10.12 12.19 6.90
CA GLY A 202 10.27 12.27 8.35
C GLY A 202 10.62 13.69 8.79
N SER A 203 9.99 14.19 9.86
CA SER A 203 10.22 15.55 10.35
C SER A 203 11.67 15.86 10.73
N SER A 204 12.44 14.81 11.06
CA SER A 204 13.82 14.87 11.56
C SER A 204 14.82 14.26 10.58
N ASP A 205 14.41 13.98 9.33
CA ASP A 205 15.29 13.42 8.31
C ASP A 205 16.36 14.44 7.90
N LEU A 206 17.62 14.09 8.18
CA LEU A 206 18.80 14.90 7.87
C LEU A 206 19.37 14.63 6.47
N SER A 207 18.97 13.53 5.84
CA SER A 207 19.43 13.14 4.51
C SER A 207 18.55 13.74 3.41
N VAL A 208 17.24 13.74 3.62
CA VAL A 208 16.25 14.38 2.75
C VAL A 208 15.32 15.21 3.62
N THR A 209 15.43 16.53 3.53
CA THR A 209 14.70 17.42 4.45
C THR A 209 13.20 17.49 4.09
N PRO A 210 12.31 17.79 5.07
CA PRO A 210 10.90 18.07 4.79
C PRO A 210 10.69 19.20 3.78
N LEU A 211 11.62 20.17 3.71
CA LEU A 211 11.58 21.23 2.70
C LEU A 211 11.72 20.67 1.29
N THR A 212 12.66 19.73 1.07
CA THR A 212 12.82 19.06 -0.23
C THR A 212 11.54 18.32 -0.63
N ALA A 213 10.90 17.65 0.34
CA ALA A 213 9.64 16.96 0.10
C ALA A 213 8.48 17.92 -0.27
N LEU A 214 8.44 19.11 0.34
CA LEU A 214 7.50 20.17 -0.03
C LEU A 214 7.76 20.69 -1.45
N GLU A 215 9.02 20.94 -1.80
CA GLU A 215 9.41 21.38 -3.15
C GLU A 215 9.04 20.33 -4.21
N MET A 216 9.26 19.04 -3.91
CA MET A 216 8.82 17.94 -4.77
C MET A 216 7.30 17.90 -4.94
N GLN A 217 6.54 18.03 -3.84
CA GLN A 217 5.09 18.05 -3.90
C GLN A 217 4.57 19.19 -4.77
N GLN A 218 5.22 20.37 -4.73
CA GLN A 218 4.85 21.51 -5.56
C GLN A 218 5.21 21.30 -7.04
N ALA A 219 6.27 20.55 -7.33
CA ALA A 219 6.72 20.28 -8.70
C ALA A 219 5.93 19.16 -9.41
N ILE A 220 5.31 18.25 -8.65
CA ILE A 220 4.56 17.11 -9.20
C ILE A 220 3.05 17.46 -9.29
N PRO A 221 2.41 17.33 -10.46
CA PRO A 221 0.97 17.55 -10.60
C PRO A 221 0.14 16.68 -9.65
N GLU A 222 -0.83 17.30 -8.97
CA GLU A 222 -1.77 16.63 -8.05
C GLU A 222 -1.10 15.82 -6.92
N ALA A 223 0.17 16.11 -6.60
CA ALA A 223 0.84 15.47 -5.49
C ALA A 223 0.33 15.96 -4.14
N SER A 224 0.32 15.07 -3.16
CA SER A 224 0.08 15.35 -1.75
C SER A 224 1.36 15.14 -0.93
N LEU A 225 1.46 15.81 0.21
CA LEU A 225 2.60 15.69 1.14
C LEU A 225 2.10 15.22 2.50
N ALA A 226 2.81 14.26 3.09
CA ALA A 226 2.71 13.90 4.49
C ALA A 226 4.09 14.02 5.16
N VAL A 227 4.15 14.76 6.27
CA VAL A 227 5.35 14.82 7.12
C VAL A 227 5.03 14.11 8.42
N ILE A 228 5.71 12.98 8.67
CA ILE A 228 5.49 12.15 9.85
C ILE A 228 6.35 12.70 10.99
N ALA A 229 5.69 13.10 12.07
CA ALA A 229 6.34 13.72 13.21
C ALA A 229 7.23 12.73 13.98
N ASN A 230 8.30 13.26 14.58
CA ASN A 230 9.25 12.49 15.41
C ASN A 230 9.75 11.23 14.69
N SER A 231 10.14 11.40 13.43
CA SER A 231 10.71 10.35 12.60
C SER A 231 11.81 10.89 11.69
N SER A 232 12.73 10.02 11.31
CA SER A 232 13.87 10.32 10.46
C SER A 232 13.71 9.62 9.09
N HIS A 233 14.78 9.07 8.52
CA HIS A 233 14.79 8.59 7.14
C HIS A 233 14.01 7.28 6.90
N LEU A 234 14.18 6.25 7.74
CA LEU A 234 13.47 4.97 7.60
C LEU A 234 12.13 5.01 8.35
N VAL A 235 11.30 5.96 7.94
CA VAL A 235 10.02 6.27 8.57
C VAL A 235 9.05 5.09 8.60
N ASN A 236 9.15 4.18 7.64
CA ASN A 236 8.33 2.97 7.58
C ASN A 236 8.63 1.97 8.71
N ILE A 237 9.85 1.99 9.24
CA ILE A 237 10.27 1.17 10.39
C ILE A 237 10.03 1.93 11.70
N GLU A 238 10.32 3.23 11.73
CA GLU A 238 10.23 4.06 12.93
C GLU A 238 8.77 4.39 13.33
N ARG A 239 7.90 4.62 12.35
CA ARG A 239 6.47 4.95 12.54
C ARG A 239 5.58 4.04 11.69
N PRO A 240 5.61 2.70 11.92
CA PRO A 240 5.03 1.74 10.99
C PRO A 240 3.51 1.89 10.85
N ALA A 241 2.79 2.18 11.93
CA ALA A 241 1.34 2.33 11.90
C ALA A 241 0.88 3.55 11.09
N GLU A 242 1.45 4.72 11.38
CA GLU A 242 1.13 5.98 10.69
C GLU A 242 1.54 5.91 9.21
N PHE A 243 2.72 5.37 8.92
CA PHE A 243 3.20 5.17 7.57
C PHE A 243 2.27 4.25 6.77
N SER A 244 1.89 3.09 7.33
CA SER A 244 0.96 2.16 6.67
C SER A 244 -0.42 2.76 6.42
N GLU A 245 -0.93 3.58 7.35
CA GLU A 245 -2.20 4.27 7.17
C GLU A 245 -2.15 5.24 5.99
N LEU A 246 -1.09 6.05 5.89
CA LEU A 246 -0.88 6.98 4.79
C LEU A 246 -0.78 6.24 3.44
N LEU A 247 -0.03 5.13 3.40
CA LEU A 247 0.06 4.28 2.21
C LEU A 247 -1.33 3.77 1.79
N LEU A 248 -2.08 3.15 2.69
CA LEU A 248 -3.39 2.58 2.37
C LEU A 248 -4.39 3.65 1.95
N ASN A 249 -4.37 4.82 2.60
CA ASN A 249 -5.26 5.93 2.26
C ASN A 249 -4.96 6.47 0.85
N HIS A 250 -3.70 6.60 0.46
CA HIS A 250 -3.34 7.00 -0.89
C HIS A 250 -3.69 5.92 -1.92
N LEU A 251 -3.27 4.68 -1.66
CA LEU A 251 -3.37 3.58 -2.60
C LEU A 251 -4.82 3.12 -2.80
N LEU A 252 -5.67 3.17 -1.78
CA LEU A 252 -7.04 2.65 -1.83
C LEU A 252 -8.13 3.72 -1.59
N GLY A 253 -7.78 4.95 -1.22
CA GLY A 253 -8.71 5.93 -0.63
C GLY A 253 -8.90 5.70 0.87
N THR A 254 -9.43 6.66 1.63
CA THR A 254 -9.65 6.49 3.08
C THR A 254 -10.63 5.37 3.39
N SER A 255 -10.56 4.78 4.59
CA SER A 255 -11.54 3.78 5.03
C SER A 255 -12.98 4.27 4.86
N HIS A 256 -13.23 5.55 5.11
CA HIS A 256 -14.52 6.18 4.88
C HIS A 256 -14.91 6.23 3.40
N GLN A 257 -14.00 6.64 2.52
CA GLN A 257 -14.25 6.70 1.07
C GLN A 257 -14.51 5.31 0.49
N ARG A 258 -13.67 4.33 0.85
CA ARG A 258 -13.84 2.92 0.45
C ARG A 258 -15.17 2.38 0.96
N GLY A 259 -15.44 2.58 2.25
CA GLY A 259 -16.66 2.14 2.88
C GLY A 259 -17.90 2.77 2.26
N SER A 260 -17.87 4.07 2.00
CA SER A 260 -18.96 4.79 1.34
C SER A 260 -19.21 4.28 -0.08
N LYS A 261 -18.17 3.94 -0.84
CA LYS A 261 -18.29 3.36 -2.18
C LYS A 261 -18.96 1.98 -2.13
N ILE A 262 -18.43 1.07 -1.31
CA ILE A 262 -18.98 -0.29 -1.20
C ILE A 262 -20.40 -0.26 -0.62
N ARG A 263 -20.65 0.53 0.42
CA ARG A 263 -21.97 0.69 1.03
C ARG A 263 -23.01 1.13 0.01
N ARG A 264 -22.66 2.05 -0.91
CA ARG A 264 -23.54 2.48 -2.01
C ARG A 264 -23.75 1.40 -3.06
N MET A 265 -22.71 0.66 -3.43
CA MET A 265 -22.84 -0.48 -4.36
C MET A 265 -23.80 -1.54 -3.82
N VAL A 266 -23.68 -1.89 -2.53
CA VAL A 266 -24.51 -2.93 -1.93
C VAL A 266 -25.90 -2.39 -1.60
N LEU A 267 -26.02 -1.28 -0.89
CA LEU A 267 -27.32 -0.81 -0.39
C LEU A 267 -28.09 0.10 -1.34
N GLY A 268 -27.44 0.59 -2.40
CA GLY A 268 -27.98 1.58 -3.33
C GLY A 268 -27.76 3.03 -2.87
N ASN A 269 -27.57 3.94 -3.83
CA ASN A 269 -27.26 5.35 -3.58
C ASN A 269 -28.33 6.05 -2.74
N SER A 270 -29.61 5.93 -3.12
CA SER A 270 -30.72 6.61 -2.44
C SER A 270 -30.84 6.20 -0.97
N PHE A 271 -30.59 4.93 -0.64
CA PHE A 271 -30.63 4.47 0.75
C PHE A 271 -29.53 5.13 1.57
N VAL A 272 -28.30 5.15 1.06
CA VAL A 272 -27.15 5.72 1.77
C VAL A 272 -27.31 7.22 1.94
N GLU A 273 -27.78 7.92 0.91
CA GLU A 273 -28.06 9.37 0.97
C GLU A 273 -29.13 9.70 2.02
N ASN A 274 -30.24 8.96 2.02
CA ASN A 274 -31.29 9.12 3.04
C ASN A 274 -30.77 8.83 4.45
N SER A 275 -29.95 7.78 4.62
CA SER A 275 -29.36 7.43 5.91
C SER A 275 -28.42 8.52 6.44
N LEU A 276 -27.68 9.21 5.55
CA LEU A 276 -26.78 10.30 5.93
C LEU A 276 -27.55 11.60 6.19
N ALA A 277 -28.55 11.91 5.35
CA ALA A 277 -29.38 13.11 5.50
C ALA A 277 -30.18 13.09 6.82
N ASN A 278 -30.61 11.91 7.27
CA ASN A 278 -31.32 11.73 8.53
C ASN A 278 -30.40 11.60 9.76
N ALA A 279 -29.07 11.59 9.58
CA ALA A 279 -28.12 11.44 10.67
C ALA A 279 -27.96 12.75 11.46
N ASN A 280 -28.44 12.74 12.70
CA ASN A 280 -28.24 13.81 13.68
C ASN A 280 -27.00 13.54 14.56
N ASP A 281 -26.66 14.47 15.46
CA ASP A 281 -25.49 14.36 16.34
C ASP A 281 -25.47 13.07 17.17
N PHE A 282 -26.64 12.53 17.53
CA PHE A 282 -26.76 11.28 18.27
C PHE A 282 -26.40 10.05 17.42
N SER A 283 -26.83 10.01 16.17
CA SER A 283 -26.70 8.83 15.28
C SER A 283 -25.48 8.88 14.35
N ARG A 284 -24.91 10.06 14.12
CA ARG A 284 -23.78 10.27 13.21
C ARG A 284 -22.53 9.48 13.59
N PRO A 285 -22.08 9.42 14.86
CA PRO A 285 -20.91 8.61 15.22
C PRO A 285 -21.08 7.13 14.86
N LEU A 286 -22.30 6.59 15.02
CA LEU A 286 -22.61 5.22 14.62
C LEU A 286 -22.56 5.03 13.10
N GLN A 287 -23.11 5.97 12.33
CA GLN A 287 -23.07 5.93 10.87
C GLN A 287 -21.64 5.99 10.32
N GLU A 288 -20.79 6.80 10.94
CA GLU A 288 -19.36 6.88 10.62
C GLU A 288 -18.65 5.57 10.96
N MET A 289 -18.88 5.03 12.16
CA MET A 289 -18.32 3.73 12.56
C MET A 289 -18.72 2.61 11.60
N ILE A 290 -20.00 2.50 11.24
CA ILE A 290 -20.50 1.49 10.28
C ILE A 290 -19.82 1.67 8.93
N THR A 291 -19.75 2.90 8.42
CA THR A 291 -19.14 3.19 7.12
C THR A 291 -17.64 2.86 7.12
N ASN A 292 -16.91 3.26 8.15
CA ASN A 292 -15.46 3.06 8.21
C ASN A 292 -15.09 1.59 8.48
N PHE A 293 -15.79 0.95 9.41
CA PHE A 293 -15.46 -0.39 9.87
C PHE A 293 -16.13 -1.46 9.00
N ALA A 294 -17.46 -1.59 9.05
CA ALA A 294 -18.14 -2.67 8.34
C ALA A 294 -17.85 -2.58 6.84
N TRP A 295 -18.06 -1.41 6.25
CA TRP A 295 -17.91 -1.24 4.80
C TRP A 295 -16.45 -1.00 4.37
N GLY A 296 -15.73 -0.15 5.12
CA GLY A 296 -14.39 0.32 4.76
C GLY A 296 -13.25 -0.64 5.09
N SER A 297 -13.43 -1.56 6.05
CA SER A 297 -12.40 -2.52 6.47
C SER A 297 -12.76 -3.98 6.22
N VAL A 298 -14.03 -4.40 6.37
CA VAL A 298 -14.42 -5.82 6.21
C VAL A 298 -14.92 -6.12 4.81
N TRP A 299 -15.92 -5.37 4.33
CA TRP A 299 -16.52 -5.59 3.01
C TRP A 299 -15.62 -5.18 1.85
N SER A 300 -14.68 -4.26 2.07
CA SER A 300 -13.73 -3.77 1.07
C SER A 300 -12.57 -4.74 0.79
N ARG A 301 -12.41 -5.82 1.57
CA ARG A 301 -11.31 -6.78 1.38
C ARG A 301 -11.53 -7.58 0.09
N PRO A 302 -10.47 -7.89 -0.67
CA PRO A 302 -10.56 -8.63 -1.93
C PRO A 302 -10.78 -10.14 -1.76
N GLY A 303 -10.56 -10.71 -0.57
CA GLY A 303 -10.59 -12.16 -0.36
C GLY A 303 -11.94 -12.87 -0.62
N LEU A 304 -13.03 -12.11 -0.66
CA LEU A 304 -14.35 -12.58 -1.13
C LEU A 304 -14.95 -11.50 -2.02
N ASP A 305 -15.55 -11.91 -3.14
CA ASP A 305 -16.33 -11.00 -3.98
C ASP A 305 -17.63 -10.57 -3.27
N LEU A 306 -18.27 -9.52 -3.81
CA LEU A 306 -19.49 -8.97 -3.20
C LEU A 306 -20.66 -9.96 -3.18
N ARG A 307 -20.73 -10.88 -4.16
CA ARG A 307 -21.75 -11.94 -4.20
C ARG A 307 -21.61 -12.88 -3.02
N SER A 308 -20.40 -13.42 -2.82
CA SER A 308 -20.09 -14.36 -1.74
C SER A 308 -20.29 -13.72 -0.37
N ARG A 309 -19.96 -12.43 -0.24
CA ARG A 309 -20.25 -11.67 0.99
C ARG A 309 -21.73 -11.53 1.26
N SER A 310 -22.53 -11.24 0.22
CA SER A 310 -23.98 -11.18 0.35
C SER A 310 -24.58 -12.53 0.74
N ILE A 311 -24.11 -13.64 0.15
CA ILE A 311 -24.52 -15.00 0.54
C ILE A 311 -24.30 -15.22 2.04
N ALA A 312 -23.08 -14.98 2.52
CA ALA A 312 -22.73 -15.17 3.93
C ALA A 312 -23.53 -14.25 4.85
N THR A 313 -23.71 -12.99 4.47
CA THR A 313 -24.42 -11.99 5.29
C THR A 313 -25.91 -12.31 5.39
N VAL A 314 -26.57 -12.64 4.28
CA VAL A 314 -27.98 -13.05 4.26
C VAL A 314 -28.20 -14.29 5.12
N ALA A 315 -27.33 -15.31 5.00
CA ALA A 315 -27.41 -16.52 5.81
C ALA A 315 -27.30 -16.21 7.32
N VAL A 316 -26.30 -15.41 7.71
CA VAL A 316 -26.04 -15.05 9.12
C VAL A 316 -27.20 -14.23 9.69
N LEU A 317 -27.68 -13.21 8.97
CA LEU A 317 -28.77 -12.36 9.46
C LEU A 317 -30.09 -13.13 9.60
N ALA A 318 -30.38 -14.02 8.65
CA ALA A 318 -31.54 -14.90 8.72
C ALA A 318 -31.44 -15.90 9.89
N ALA A 319 -30.28 -16.53 10.08
CA ALA A 319 -30.04 -17.46 11.18
C ALA A 319 -30.14 -16.80 12.56
N LEU A 320 -29.67 -15.55 12.70
CA LEU A 320 -29.71 -14.79 13.95
C LEU A 320 -31.06 -14.06 14.18
N GLY A 321 -32.00 -14.13 13.24
CA GLY A 321 -33.28 -13.42 13.32
C GLY A 321 -33.14 -11.90 13.35
N ARG A 322 -32.13 -11.33 12.69
CA ARG A 322 -31.91 -9.89 12.56
C ARG A 322 -32.65 -9.37 11.32
N LEU A 323 -33.98 -9.29 11.44
CA LEU A 323 -34.89 -9.18 10.31
C LEU A 323 -34.82 -7.84 9.55
N ASP A 324 -34.64 -6.72 10.25
CA ASP A 324 -34.54 -5.39 9.62
C ASP A 324 -33.30 -5.30 8.72
N GLU A 325 -32.17 -5.81 9.20
CA GLU A 325 -30.92 -5.91 8.43
C GLU A 325 -31.03 -6.96 7.32
N LEU A 326 -31.76 -8.06 7.54
CA LEU A 326 -31.99 -9.08 6.51
C LEU A 326 -32.70 -8.49 5.29
N GLU A 327 -33.74 -7.68 5.50
CA GLU A 327 -34.44 -7.02 4.40
C GLU A 327 -33.46 -6.18 3.55
N LEU A 328 -32.66 -5.37 4.24
CA LEU A 328 -31.65 -4.51 3.62
C LEU A 328 -30.62 -5.32 2.82
N HIS A 329 -30.13 -6.41 3.40
CA HIS A 329 -29.09 -7.24 2.78
C HIS A 329 -29.60 -8.20 1.71
N VAL A 330 -30.88 -8.58 1.69
CA VAL A 330 -31.50 -9.24 0.53
C VAL A 330 -31.51 -8.30 -0.67
N ARG A 331 -31.91 -7.03 -0.48
CA ARG A 331 -31.84 -6.01 -1.53
C ARG A 331 -30.40 -5.83 -2.02
N GLY A 332 -29.44 -5.81 -1.10
CA GLY A 332 -28.03 -5.74 -1.46
C GLY A 332 -27.47 -6.98 -2.15
N ALA A 333 -28.00 -8.17 -1.86
CA ALA A 333 -27.66 -9.39 -2.59
C ALA A 333 -28.09 -9.31 -4.05
N LEU A 334 -29.31 -8.81 -4.32
CA LEU A 334 -29.80 -8.57 -5.67
C LEU A 334 -28.94 -7.54 -6.41
N ASN A 335 -28.59 -6.42 -5.75
CA ASN A 335 -27.70 -5.39 -6.33
C ASN A 335 -26.31 -5.95 -6.68
N ASN A 336 -25.80 -6.90 -5.89
CA ASN A 336 -24.54 -7.60 -6.17
C ASN A 336 -24.70 -8.72 -7.23
N GLY A 337 -25.90 -8.90 -7.77
CA GLY A 337 -26.21 -9.77 -8.89
C GLY A 337 -26.74 -11.16 -8.53
N LEU A 338 -27.00 -11.47 -7.25
CA LEU A 338 -27.62 -12.76 -6.92
C LEU A 338 -29.02 -12.83 -7.53
N SER A 339 -29.37 -13.98 -8.06
CA SER A 339 -30.72 -14.29 -8.51
C SER A 339 -31.64 -14.66 -7.34
N GLU A 340 -32.95 -14.56 -7.56
CA GLU A 340 -33.95 -15.08 -6.63
C GLU A 340 -33.72 -16.55 -6.27
N ALA A 341 -33.34 -17.37 -7.26
CA ALA A 341 -33.03 -18.78 -7.05
C ALA A 341 -31.82 -18.98 -6.12
N GLU A 342 -30.74 -18.20 -6.31
CA GLU A 342 -29.56 -18.28 -5.43
C GLU A 342 -29.89 -17.84 -4.00
N ILE A 343 -30.69 -16.78 -3.83
CA ILE A 343 -31.13 -16.34 -2.49
C ILE A 343 -31.98 -17.43 -1.83
N SER A 344 -32.86 -18.10 -2.59
CA SER A 344 -33.64 -19.25 -2.10
C SER A 344 -32.73 -20.37 -1.59
N GLU A 345 -31.70 -20.76 -2.35
CA GLU A 345 -30.72 -21.79 -1.94
C GLU A 345 -30.02 -21.44 -0.62
N VAL A 346 -29.64 -20.17 -0.43
CA VAL A 346 -29.05 -19.70 0.83
C VAL A 346 -30.02 -19.86 1.99
N LEU A 347 -31.30 -19.51 1.81
CA LEU A 347 -32.31 -19.63 2.88
C LEU A 347 -32.72 -21.08 3.15
N LEU A 348 -32.59 -21.99 2.18
CA LEU A 348 -32.73 -23.43 2.42
C LEU A 348 -31.65 -23.95 3.37
N GLN A 349 -30.40 -23.47 3.26
CA GLN A 349 -29.34 -23.79 4.23
C GLN A 349 -29.72 -23.32 5.65
N VAL A 350 -30.32 -22.12 5.77
CA VAL A 350 -30.80 -21.60 7.05
C VAL A 350 -31.87 -22.53 7.65
N ALA A 351 -32.76 -23.12 6.84
CA ALA A 351 -33.79 -24.04 7.34
C ALA A 351 -33.18 -25.28 8.02
N VAL A 352 -32.09 -25.81 7.45
CA VAL A 352 -31.40 -26.99 7.95
C VAL A 352 -30.62 -26.68 9.23
N TYR A 353 -29.85 -25.59 9.25
CA TYR A 353 -28.87 -25.33 10.30
C TYR A 353 -29.33 -24.36 11.40
N ALA A 354 -30.28 -23.47 11.10
CA ALA A 354 -30.87 -22.53 12.06
C ALA A 354 -32.36 -22.82 12.34
N GLY A 355 -32.95 -23.77 11.62
CA GLY A 355 -34.32 -24.25 11.84
C GLY A 355 -35.35 -23.65 10.89
N ILE A 356 -36.37 -24.46 10.57
CA ILE A 356 -37.48 -24.11 9.70
C ILE A 356 -38.19 -22.80 10.10
N PRO A 357 -38.43 -22.47 11.39
CA PRO A 357 -39.06 -21.20 11.76
C PRO A 357 -38.26 -19.95 11.35
N ALA A 358 -36.92 -19.99 11.46
CA ALA A 358 -36.06 -18.89 11.05
C ALA A 358 -36.12 -18.71 9.52
N ALA A 359 -36.02 -19.82 8.78
CA ALA A 359 -36.13 -19.81 7.32
C ALA A 359 -37.52 -19.33 6.85
N ASN A 360 -38.62 -19.79 7.45
CA ASN A 360 -39.97 -19.35 7.08
C ASN A 360 -40.12 -17.82 7.18
N THR A 361 -39.55 -17.22 8.22
CA THR A 361 -39.55 -15.76 8.40
C THR A 361 -38.67 -15.09 7.35
N ALA A 362 -37.47 -15.62 7.11
CA ALA A 362 -36.54 -15.10 6.11
C ALA A 362 -37.09 -15.16 4.67
N PHE A 363 -37.75 -16.25 4.27
CA PHE A 363 -38.39 -16.41 2.96
C PHE A 363 -39.50 -15.37 2.75
N LYS A 364 -40.31 -15.09 3.78
CA LYS A 364 -41.35 -14.06 3.71
C LYS A 364 -40.76 -12.68 3.44
N ILE A 365 -39.68 -12.33 4.15
CA ILE A 365 -38.98 -11.04 3.97
C ILE A 365 -38.36 -10.98 2.58
N ALA A 366 -37.62 -12.01 2.17
CA ALA A 366 -36.94 -12.02 0.88
C ALA A 366 -37.93 -11.88 -0.29
N LYS A 367 -39.05 -12.61 -0.24
CA LYS A 367 -40.12 -12.51 -1.24
C LYS A 367 -40.69 -11.10 -1.33
N SER A 368 -40.97 -10.47 -0.19
CA SER A 368 -41.45 -9.07 -0.15
C SER A 368 -40.48 -8.10 -0.83
N VAL A 369 -39.17 -8.24 -0.56
CA VAL A 369 -38.13 -7.40 -1.18
C VAL A 369 -38.04 -7.61 -2.70
N ILE A 370 -38.10 -8.86 -3.15
CA ILE A 370 -38.02 -9.21 -4.57
C ILE A 370 -39.22 -8.67 -5.34
N GLU A 371 -40.43 -8.82 -4.81
CA GLU A 371 -41.66 -8.29 -5.41
C GLU A 371 -41.66 -6.76 -5.49
N GLN A 372 -41.03 -6.07 -4.55
CA GLN A 372 -40.88 -4.61 -4.59
C GLN A 372 -39.87 -4.14 -5.65
N GLN A 373 -38.81 -4.91 -5.92
CA GLN A 373 -37.79 -4.58 -6.92
C GLN A 373 -38.26 -4.78 -8.37
N GLN A 374 -39.30 -5.59 -8.59
CA GLN A 374 -39.89 -5.84 -9.91
C GLN A 374 -40.95 -4.81 -10.33
N LYS A 375 -41.30 -3.87 -9.43
CA LYS A 375 -42.21 -2.74 -9.69
C LYS A 375 -41.41 -1.49 -10.01
#